data_AF-A0A9E5IW52-F1
#
_entry.id   AF-A0A9E5IW52-F1
#
_cell.length_a   1.000
_cell.length_b   1.000
_cell.length_c   1.000
_cell.angle_alpha   90.00
_cell.angle_beta   90.00
_cell.angle_gamma   90.00
#
_symmetry.space_group_name_H-M   'P 1'
#
loop_
_entity.id
_entity.type
_entity.pdbx_description
1 polymer ?
#
loop_
_entity_poly.entity_id
_entity_poly.type
_entity_poly.pdbx_seq_one_letter_code
_entity_poly.pdbx_strand_id
1 'polypeptide(L)'
;MESMFTEGLRQKNPRAPGGGVGQNPGTIQGHGGGTGNEQNFHEFNLGEFLSRETSGLRREGRTPKPIGVLMTYLGFHLAFNLPVLVVLFFLSGRGIWPMEMVLVTAGVLGIVVAFTSPWDNWAVSRGIWDFPPERVRFRVGRLPIEEYAFFIIQSLEVMWLSWILLRWVEPPHGAPQPRWIGEPEVLRQIAFLFIVWVGLGVALQKWPGREKRIHYAWHLFYWFLPVVALQWIVAGPMLRAYAFHVWVPTLTIGTYLCLADWYAIRQGIWFFDPKQITGMKIGGIMPWEEAAFFYITSLLVSQTFLILLPAGLR
;
A
#
# COMPACT_ATOMS: atom_id res chain seq x y z
N MET A 1 5.10 -59.50 70.50
CA MET A 1 3.79 -58.87 70.76
C MET A 1 3.00 -58.97 69.48
N GLU A 2 1.92 -59.76 69.56
CA GLU A 2 0.74 -59.95 68.68
C GLU A 2 0.50 -58.87 67.60
N SER A 3 -0.08 -59.12 66.42
CA SER A 3 -0.80 -60.27 65.86
C SER A 3 -1.00 -60.05 64.34
N MET A 4 -1.04 -61.17 63.60
CA MET A 4 -1.95 -61.55 62.50
C MET A 4 -2.53 -60.47 61.56
N PHE A 5 -2.32 -60.59 60.24
CA PHE A 5 -3.22 -61.39 59.38
C PHE A 5 -2.65 -61.59 57.96
N THR A 6 -2.71 -62.85 57.55
CA THR A 6 -2.51 -63.51 56.24
C THR A 6 -3.51 -63.02 55.17
N GLU A 7 -3.17 -62.93 53.88
CA GLU A 7 -3.23 -63.95 52.82
C GLU A 7 -2.71 -63.28 51.53
N GLY A 8 -2.06 -63.88 50.54
CA GLY A 8 -1.91 -65.28 50.19
C GLY A 8 -1.93 -65.42 48.65
N LEU A 9 -0.83 -65.95 48.09
CA LEU A 9 -0.77 -66.79 46.87
C LEU A 9 -0.92 -66.07 45.49
N ARG A 10 -0.22 -66.43 44.42
CA ARG A 10 0.88 -67.40 44.16
C ARG A 10 1.54 -67.09 42.82
N GLN A 11 2.74 -67.61 42.70
CA GLN A 11 3.74 -67.51 41.63
C GLN A 11 3.45 -68.27 40.32
N LYS A 12 4.08 -67.75 39.24
CA LYS A 12 4.89 -68.41 38.18
C LYS A 12 4.29 -69.50 37.27
N ASN A 13 4.12 -69.10 35.99
CA ASN A 13 4.69 -69.61 34.72
C ASN A 13 5.13 -71.09 34.62
N PRO A 14 4.92 -71.78 33.46
CA PRO A 14 6.02 -71.82 32.47
C PRO A 14 5.67 -72.10 30.97
N ARG A 15 6.66 -71.73 30.12
CA ARG A 15 7.14 -72.34 28.85
C ARG A 15 6.55 -71.94 27.46
N ALA A 16 7.52 -71.75 26.56
CA ALA A 16 7.57 -71.28 25.16
C ALA A 16 7.24 -72.43 24.14
N PRO A 17 7.48 -72.39 22.79
CA PRO A 17 8.37 -71.49 22.00
C PRO A 17 7.93 -71.08 20.56
N GLY A 18 8.76 -70.21 19.94
CA GLY A 18 8.90 -70.00 18.48
C GLY A 18 8.82 -68.51 18.09
N GLY A 19 9.72 -67.87 17.35
CA GLY A 19 10.98 -68.22 16.67
C GLY A 19 11.42 -67.00 15.81
N GLY A 20 12.72 -66.88 15.50
CA GLY A 20 13.30 -65.96 14.47
C GLY A 20 13.66 -64.54 14.96
N VAL A 21 14.87 -64.21 15.40
CA VAL A 21 16.15 -63.93 14.67
C VAL A 21 16.16 -62.59 13.90
N GLY A 22 16.99 -61.65 14.37
CA GLY A 22 17.38 -60.40 13.67
C GLY A 22 18.01 -59.33 14.56
N GLN A 23 19.34 -59.42 14.76
CA GLN A 23 20.32 -58.51 15.42
C GLN A 23 20.33 -57.05 14.88
N ASN A 24 20.87 -55.96 15.47
CA ASN A 24 21.45 -55.53 16.77
C ASN A 24 21.70 -53.96 16.63
N PRO A 25 22.48 -53.22 17.47
CA PRO A 25 21.97 -52.19 18.38
C PRO A 25 22.47 -50.74 18.12
N GLY A 26 21.84 -49.74 18.77
CA GLY A 26 22.33 -48.36 18.80
C GLY A 26 21.48 -47.41 19.68
N THR A 27 21.91 -47.27 20.93
CA THR A 27 21.55 -46.29 21.98
C THR A 27 21.60 -44.83 21.43
N ILE A 28 20.75 -43.84 21.77
CA ILE A 28 20.66 -43.06 23.03
C ILE A 28 19.37 -42.19 23.01
N GLN A 29 18.84 -41.96 24.21
CA GLN A 29 17.66 -41.20 24.61
C GLN A 29 17.62 -39.72 24.18
N GLY A 30 16.39 -39.20 24.00
CA GLY A 30 16.03 -37.78 24.06
C GLY A 30 14.51 -37.60 24.14
N HIS A 31 14.03 -37.15 25.30
CA HIS A 31 12.61 -36.94 25.66
C HIS A 31 12.04 -35.61 25.12
N GLY A 32 10.72 -35.59 24.89
CA GLY A 32 9.87 -34.40 24.71
C GLY A 32 9.47 -34.19 23.24
N GLY A 33 8.21 -34.14 22.80
CA GLY A 33 6.96 -33.84 23.49
C GLY A 33 6.27 -32.67 22.77
N GLY A 34 5.35 -32.97 21.85
CA GLY A 34 4.15 -32.16 21.61
C GLY A 34 4.20 -30.93 20.68
N THR A 35 3.57 -31.11 19.51
CA THR A 35 2.57 -30.23 18.86
C THR A 35 2.99 -28.89 18.23
N GLY A 36 2.64 -28.72 16.94
CA GLY A 36 1.94 -27.50 16.53
C GLY A 36 2.30 -26.84 15.19
N ASN A 37 1.68 -27.34 14.11
CA ASN A 37 1.13 -26.55 12.99
C ASN A 37 2.09 -25.85 11.99
N GLU A 38 2.71 -26.63 11.10
CA GLU A 38 2.96 -26.19 9.72
C GLU A 38 1.66 -26.35 8.91
N GLN A 39 0.89 -25.27 8.76
CA GLN A 39 -0.22 -25.26 7.80
C GLN A 39 0.32 -24.83 6.43
N ASN A 40 0.56 -25.86 5.61
CA ASN A 40 0.66 -25.78 4.16
C ASN A 40 -0.53 -24.97 3.61
N PHE A 41 -0.24 -23.80 3.04
CA PHE A 41 -1.20 -23.09 2.21
C PHE A 41 -1.38 -23.88 0.92
N HIS A 42 -2.60 -24.35 0.71
CA HIS A 42 -3.07 -24.87 -0.56
C HIS A 42 -2.61 -23.95 -1.70
N GLU A 43 -1.84 -24.53 -2.62
CA GLU A 43 -1.65 -24.01 -3.96
C GLU A 43 -3.00 -23.57 -4.51
N PHE A 44 -3.14 -22.28 -4.80
CA PHE A 44 -4.06 -21.88 -5.84
C PHE A 44 -3.49 -22.45 -7.13
N ASN A 45 -3.91 -23.67 -7.47
CA ASN A 45 -3.47 -24.35 -8.67
C ASN A 45 -4.11 -23.63 -9.85
N LEU A 46 -3.41 -22.63 -10.37
CA LEU A 46 -3.78 -21.88 -11.56
C LEU A 46 -4.06 -22.84 -12.73
N GLY A 47 -3.38 -23.99 -12.78
CA GLY A 47 -3.65 -25.06 -13.73
C GLY A 47 -5.06 -25.66 -13.59
N GLU A 48 -5.56 -25.89 -12.37
CA GLU A 48 -6.92 -26.42 -12.15
C GLU A 48 -8.01 -25.37 -12.44
N PHE A 49 -7.77 -24.10 -12.06
CA PHE A 49 -8.68 -22.99 -12.39
C PHE A 49 -8.79 -22.77 -13.92
N LEU A 50 -7.64 -22.72 -14.61
CA LEU A 50 -7.60 -22.62 -16.07
C LEU A 50 -8.15 -23.86 -16.76
N SER A 51 -7.96 -25.06 -16.18
CA SER A 51 -8.54 -26.31 -16.71
C SER A 51 -10.07 -26.35 -16.55
N ARG A 52 -10.62 -25.77 -15.48
CA ARG A 52 -12.08 -25.60 -15.30
C ARG A 52 -12.68 -24.57 -16.24
N GLU A 53 -12.01 -23.45 -16.49
CA GLU A 53 -12.45 -22.48 -17.52
C GLU A 53 -12.38 -23.07 -18.94
N THR A 54 -11.29 -23.75 -19.27
CA THR A 54 -11.11 -24.36 -20.60
C THR A 54 -12.02 -25.55 -20.84
N SER A 55 -12.39 -26.32 -19.81
CA SER A 55 -13.38 -27.40 -19.92
C SER A 55 -14.81 -26.87 -20.06
N GLY A 56 -15.14 -25.73 -19.44
CA GLY A 56 -16.37 -24.99 -19.71
C GLY A 56 -16.45 -24.46 -21.14
N LEU A 57 -15.35 -23.90 -21.66
CA LEU A 57 -15.25 -23.39 -23.03
C LEU A 57 -15.26 -24.51 -24.10
N ARG A 58 -14.72 -25.70 -23.79
CA ARG A 58 -14.78 -26.87 -24.68
C ARG A 58 -16.21 -27.39 -24.92
N ARG A 59 -17.13 -27.19 -23.99
CA ARG A 59 -18.54 -27.58 -24.16
C ARG A 59 -19.32 -26.64 -25.08
N GLU A 60 -18.83 -25.43 -25.33
CA GLU A 60 -19.54 -24.40 -26.11
C GLU A 60 -19.02 -24.19 -27.54
N GLY A 61 -18.04 -24.96 -28.03
CA GLY A 61 -17.52 -24.79 -29.40
C GLY A 61 -16.91 -23.41 -29.68
N ARG A 62 -16.71 -22.58 -28.66
CA ARG A 62 -15.99 -21.31 -28.77
C ARG A 62 -14.51 -21.62 -28.75
N THR A 63 -13.82 -21.31 -29.84
CA THR A 63 -12.36 -21.19 -29.82
C THR A 63 -11.96 -20.34 -28.62
N PRO A 64 -10.99 -20.77 -27.78
CA PRO A 64 -10.48 -19.90 -26.72
C PRO A 64 -10.08 -18.60 -27.39
N LYS A 65 -10.69 -17.48 -26.96
CA LYS A 65 -10.21 -16.17 -27.38
C LYS A 65 -8.71 -16.18 -27.11
N PRO A 66 -7.85 -15.74 -28.06
CA PRO A 66 -6.45 -15.54 -27.73
C PRO A 66 -6.43 -14.75 -26.43
N ILE A 67 -5.69 -15.23 -25.42
CA ILE A 67 -5.50 -14.53 -24.15
C ILE A 67 -5.07 -13.12 -24.57
N GLY A 68 -6.03 -12.19 -24.58
CA GLY A 68 -5.84 -10.87 -25.15
C GLY A 68 -4.65 -10.29 -24.42
N VAL A 69 -3.69 -9.73 -25.16
CA VAL A 69 -2.40 -9.24 -24.62
C VAL A 69 -2.68 -8.53 -23.30
N LEU A 70 -2.35 -9.23 -22.21
CA LEU A 70 -2.70 -8.83 -20.87
C LEU A 70 -1.87 -7.59 -20.54
N MET A 71 -2.52 -6.48 -20.19
CA MET A 71 -1.85 -5.19 -20.01
C MET A 71 -0.79 -5.30 -18.90
N THR A 72 0.46 -4.90 -19.20
CA THR A 72 1.52 -4.77 -18.21
C THR A 72 1.43 -3.43 -17.48
N TYR A 73 2.11 -3.30 -16.34
CA TYR A 73 2.13 -2.03 -15.61
C TYR A 73 2.80 -0.92 -16.45
N LEU A 74 3.86 -1.24 -17.20
CA LEU A 74 4.39 -0.28 -18.17
C LEU A 74 3.35 0.11 -19.23
N GLY A 75 2.60 -0.86 -19.76
CA GLY A 75 1.52 -0.59 -20.70
C GLY A 75 0.47 0.34 -20.09
N PHE A 76 0.15 0.17 -18.81
CA PHE A 76 -0.75 1.06 -18.07
C PHE A 76 -0.25 2.50 -18.03
N HIS A 77 1.03 2.71 -17.69
CA HIS A 77 1.64 4.04 -17.75
C HIS A 77 1.55 4.66 -19.13
N LEU A 78 1.86 3.91 -20.19
CA LEU A 78 1.81 4.40 -21.57
C LEU A 78 0.39 4.80 -22.00
N ALA A 79 -0.64 4.09 -21.52
CA ALA A 79 -2.02 4.29 -21.95
C ALA A 79 -2.79 5.31 -21.11
N PHE A 80 -2.48 5.44 -19.82
CA PHE A 80 -3.25 6.27 -18.89
C PHE A 80 -2.44 7.44 -18.32
N ASN A 81 -1.28 7.19 -17.72
CA ASN A 81 -0.59 8.25 -16.98
C ASN A 81 0.22 9.18 -17.91
N LEU A 82 1.03 8.62 -18.80
CA LEU A 82 1.88 9.43 -19.70
C LEU A 82 1.09 10.35 -20.65
N PRO A 83 -0.08 9.96 -21.21
CA PRO A 83 -0.87 10.89 -22.02
C PRO A 83 -1.29 12.13 -21.24
N VAL A 84 -1.74 11.97 -19.99
CA VAL A 84 -2.12 13.09 -19.11
C VAL A 84 -0.89 13.92 -18.77
N LEU A 85 0.20 13.28 -18.37
CA LEU A 85 1.47 13.95 -18.09
C LEU A 85 1.95 14.79 -19.28
N VAL A 86 1.89 14.26 -20.50
CA VAL A 86 2.29 14.98 -21.73
C VAL A 86 1.40 16.19 -21.99
N VAL A 87 0.07 16.05 -21.84
CA VAL A 87 -0.85 17.19 -21.97
C VAL A 87 -0.51 18.27 -20.96
N LEU A 88 -0.30 17.91 -19.70
CA LEU A 88 0.03 18.85 -18.63
C LEU A 88 1.41 19.49 -18.83
N PHE A 89 2.40 18.75 -19.35
CA PHE A 89 3.70 19.30 -19.74
C PHE A 89 3.54 20.43 -20.75
N PHE A 90 2.70 20.23 -21.77
CA PHE A 90 2.49 21.24 -22.80
C PHE A 90 1.72 22.46 -22.29
N LEU A 91 0.68 22.23 -21.48
CA LEU A 91 -0.16 23.30 -20.93
C LEU A 91 0.56 24.11 -19.84
N SER A 92 1.49 23.51 -19.11
CA SER A 92 2.24 24.17 -18.04
C SER A 92 3.35 25.11 -18.54
N GLY A 93 3.64 25.13 -19.84
CA GLY A 93 4.67 26.02 -20.42
C GLY A 93 5.80 25.29 -21.16
N ARG A 94 5.67 23.99 -21.43
CA ARG A 94 6.60 23.20 -22.28
C ARG A 94 8.05 23.20 -21.78
N GLY A 95 8.26 23.20 -20.46
CA GLY A 95 9.59 23.23 -19.85
C GLY A 95 10.21 24.64 -19.74
N ILE A 96 9.51 25.69 -20.18
CA ILE A 96 9.94 27.08 -19.96
C ILE A 96 9.34 27.53 -18.62
N TRP A 97 9.98 27.13 -17.53
CA TRP A 97 9.56 27.44 -16.16
C TRP A 97 10.61 28.27 -15.41
N PRO A 98 10.20 29.11 -14.45
CA PRO A 98 11.13 29.73 -13.51
C PRO A 98 11.98 28.67 -12.80
N MET A 99 13.25 28.98 -12.55
CA MET A 99 14.18 28.04 -11.90
C MET A 99 13.65 27.60 -10.53
N GLU A 100 13.02 28.50 -9.79
CA GLU A 100 12.45 28.22 -8.48
C GLU A 100 11.32 27.17 -8.56
N MET A 101 10.49 27.22 -9.61
CA MET A 101 9.45 26.21 -9.84
C MET A 101 10.09 24.84 -10.12
N VAL A 102 11.16 24.80 -10.90
CA VAL A 102 11.92 23.56 -11.19
C VAL A 102 12.53 22.99 -9.92
N LEU A 103 13.17 23.82 -9.10
CA LEU A 103 13.79 23.41 -7.84
C LEU A 103 12.76 22.91 -6.83
N VAL A 104 11.62 23.59 -6.70
CA VAL A 104 10.51 23.14 -5.84
C VAL A 104 9.97 21.80 -6.34
N THR A 105 9.75 21.65 -7.65
CA THR A 105 9.29 20.39 -8.25
C THR A 105 10.25 19.25 -7.95
N ALA A 106 11.56 19.46 -8.17
CA ALA A 106 12.59 18.45 -7.87
C ALA A 106 12.65 18.11 -6.37
N GLY A 107 12.54 19.11 -5.50
CA GLY A 107 12.50 18.92 -4.04
C GLY A 107 11.28 18.11 -3.60
N VAL A 108 10.09 18.43 -4.12
CA VAL A 108 8.85 17.69 -3.84
C VAL A 108 8.95 16.25 -4.34
N LEU A 109 9.49 16.01 -5.53
CA LEU A 109 9.72 14.64 -6.02
C LEU A 109 10.66 13.84 -5.11
N GLY A 110 11.74 14.45 -4.64
CA GLY A 110 12.64 13.84 -3.67
C GLY A 110 11.93 13.47 -2.37
N ILE A 111 11.09 14.37 -1.85
CA ILE A 111 10.27 14.13 -0.65
C ILE A 111 9.30 12.97 -0.90
N VAL A 112 8.54 12.99 -2.00
CA VAL A 112 7.55 11.95 -2.32
C VAL A 112 8.21 10.59 -2.43
N VAL A 113 9.31 10.46 -3.20
CA VAL A 113 10.00 9.17 -3.34
C VAL A 113 10.52 8.70 -1.98
N ALA A 114 11.18 9.58 -1.20
CA ALA A 114 11.71 9.20 0.10
C ALA A 114 10.62 8.80 1.11
N PHE A 115 9.46 9.48 1.07
CA PHE A 115 8.37 9.29 2.02
C PHE A 115 7.46 8.11 1.67
N THR A 116 7.11 7.94 0.40
CA THR A 116 6.15 6.92 -0.06
C THR A 116 6.80 5.56 -0.23
N SER A 117 8.07 5.51 -0.68
CA SER A 117 8.79 4.25 -0.89
C SER A 117 8.77 3.29 0.31
N PRO A 118 9.10 3.70 1.56
CA PRO A 118 9.09 2.79 2.70
C PRO A 118 7.66 2.35 3.08
N TRP A 119 6.68 3.25 2.99
CA TRP A 119 5.27 2.95 3.25
C TRP A 119 4.76 1.85 2.34
N ASP A 120 5.06 1.97 1.06
CA ASP A 120 4.50 1.09 0.06
C ASP A 120 5.26 -0.25 -0.03
N ASN A 121 6.59 -0.23 0.10
CA ASN A 121 7.38 -1.45 0.28
C ASN A 121 6.91 -2.26 1.49
N TRP A 122 6.50 -1.58 2.57
CA TRP A 122 5.93 -2.25 3.74
C TRP A 122 4.56 -2.84 3.42
N ALA A 123 3.68 -2.12 2.71
CA ALA A 123 2.35 -2.61 2.33
C ALA A 123 2.44 -3.92 1.54
N VAL A 124 3.31 -3.97 0.53
CA VAL A 124 3.57 -5.18 -0.25
C VAL A 124 4.23 -6.28 0.61
N SER A 125 5.13 -5.93 1.53
CA SER A 125 5.73 -6.91 2.46
C SER A 125 4.71 -7.61 3.37
N ARG A 126 3.59 -6.93 3.67
CA ARG A 126 2.50 -7.44 4.49
C ARG A 126 1.39 -8.09 3.67
N GLY A 127 1.52 -8.11 2.35
CA GLY A 127 0.51 -8.65 1.44
C GLY A 127 -0.80 -7.88 1.48
N ILE A 128 -0.77 -6.58 1.82
CA ILE A 128 -1.98 -5.73 1.70
C ILE A 128 -2.41 -5.71 0.23
N TRP A 129 -1.44 -5.55 -0.65
CA TRP A 129 -1.59 -5.56 -2.09
C TRP A 129 -0.29 -6.04 -2.75
N ASP A 130 -0.36 -6.51 -3.99
CA ASP A 130 0.80 -6.95 -4.76
C ASP A 130 0.50 -7.00 -6.27
N PHE A 131 1.53 -7.34 -7.06
CA PHE A 131 1.52 -7.41 -8.50
C PHE A 131 1.86 -8.82 -9.00
N PRO A 132 1.16 -9.35 -10.01
CA PRO A 132 1.59 -10.59 -10.65
C PRO A 132 2.95 -10.41 -11.33
N PRO A 133 3.91 -11.35 -11.17
CA PRO A 133 5.27 -11.21 -11.68
C PRO A 133 5.35 -10.95 -13.20
N GLU A 134 4.40 -11.48 -13.96
CA GLU A 134 4.31 -11.31 -15.41
C GLU A 134 3.82 -9.92 -15.87
N ARG A 135 3.32 -9.08 -14.95
CA ARG A 135 2.82 -7.73 -15.25
C ARG A 135 3.87 -6.64 -15.02
N VAL A 136 4.96 -6.97 -14.35
CA VAL A 136 6.00 -6.02 -13.92
C VAL A 136 7.34 -6.36 -14.55
N ARG A 137 8.18 -5.36 -14.80
CA ARG A 137 9.47 -5.58 -15.46
C ARG A 137 10.53 -6.13 -14.50
N PHE A 138 10.74 -5.44 -13.38
CA PHE A 138 11.62 -5.87 -12.29
C PHE A 138 11.27 -5.11 -11.01
N ARG A 139 11.69 -5.64 -9.86
CA ARG A 139 11.46 -5.02 -8.55
C ARG A 139 12.72 -4.37 -7.99
N VAL A 140 12.56 -3.22 -7.34
CA VAL A 140 13.56 -2.60 -6.47
C VAL A 140 13.00 -2.68 -5.05
N GLY A 141 13.71 -3.40 -4.17
CA GLY A 141 13.10 -3.82 -2.90
C GLY A 141 11.93 -4.77 -3.16
N ARG A 142 10.74 -4.40 -2.71
CA ARG A 142 9.49 -5.14 -2.95
C ARG A 142 8.61 -4.54 -4.02
N LEU A 143 8.85 -3.30 -4.44
CA LEU A 143 8.00 -2.64 -5.43
C LEU A 143 8.54 -2.83 -6.85
N PRO A 144 7.67 -2.94 -7.85
CA PRO A 144 8.10 -2.86 -9.24
C PRO A 144 8.65 -1.46 -9.56
N ILE A 145 9.59 -1.37 -10.50
CA ILE A 145 10.16 -0.07 -10.92
C ILE A 145 9.07 0.88 -11.44
N GLU A 146 8.02 0.32 -12.02
CA GLU A 146 6.84 1.03 -12.50
C GLU A 146 6.07 1.75 -11.37
N GLU A 147 6.14 1.26 -10.13
CA GLU A 147 5.52 1.94 -8.98
C GLU A 147 6.29 3.20 -8.58
N TYR A 148 7.62 3.14 -8.61
CA TYR A 148 8.45 4.33 -8.42
C TYR A 148 8.22 5.36 -9.54
N ALA A 149 8.00 4.89 -10.77
CA ALA A 149 7.59 5.76 -11.87
C ALA A 149 6.21 6.37 -11.62
N PHE A 150 5.26 5.60 -11.08
CA PHE A 150 3.94 6.11 -10.69
C PHE A 150 4.04 7.26 -9.69
N PHE A 151 4.85 7.13 -8.63
CA PHE A 151 5.05 8.20 -7.64
C PHE A 151 5.49 9.51 -8.30
N ILE A 152 6.42 9.42 -9.25
CA ILE A 152 6.97 10.58 -9.97
C ILE A 152 5.93 11.17 -10.92
N ILE A 153 5.29 10.31 -11.73
CA ILE A 153 4.32 10.75 -12.74
C ILE A 153 3.12 11.41 -12.08
N GLN A 154 2.50 10.76 -11.10
CA GLN A 154 1.35 11.32 -10.38
C GLN A 154 1.71 12.66 -9.71
N SER A 155 2.88 12.77 -9.10
CA SER A 155 3.33 14.01 -8.47
C SER A 155 3.50 15.14 -9.49
N LEU A 156 4.10 14.84 -10.65
CA LEU A 156 4.23 15.81 -11.73
C LEU A 156 2.88 16.24 -12.29
N GLU A 157 1.94 15.32 -12.48
CA GLU A 157 0.58 15.64 -12.93
C GLU A 157 -0.09 16.62 -11.97
N VAL A 158 -0.04 16.36 -10.66
CA VAL A 158 -0.63 17.26 -9.66
C VAL A 158 0.07 18.61 -9.62
N MET A 159 1.42 18.65 -9.63
CA MET A 159 2.18 19.90 -9.57
C MET A 159 2.00 20.75 -10.82
N TRP A 160 2.01 20.15 -12.00
CA TRP A 160 1.80 20.89 -13.25
C TRP A 160 0.36 21.37 -13.40
N LEU A 161 -0.63 20.58 -12.98
CA LEU A 161 -2.00 21.08 -12.93
C LEU A 161 -2.15 22.24 -11.92
N SER A 162 -1.49 22.14 -10.76
CA SER A 162 -1.45 23.24 -9.78
C SER A 162 -0.79 24.50 -10.36
N TRP A 163 0.33 24.34 -11.08
CA TRP A 163 1.03 25.43 -11.76
C TRP A 163 0.18 26.07 -12.86
N ILE A 164 -0.48 25.28 -13.71
CA ILE A 164 -1.42 25.77 -14.72
C ILE A 164 -2.50 26.60 -14.04
N LEU A 165 -3.09 26.09 -12.95
CA LEU A 165 -4.17 26.76 -12.26
C LEU A 165 -3.75 28.13 -11.68
N LEU A 166 -2.56 28.23 -11.09
CA LEU A 166 -1.99 29.51 -10.62
C LEU A 166 -1.81 30.54 -11.74
N ARG A 167 -1.59 30.08 -12.98
CA ARG A 167 -1.36 30.95 -14.14
C ARG A 167 -2.66 31.39 -14.83
N TRP A 168 -3.76 30.66 -14.64
CA TRP A 168 -5.02 30.85 -15.35
C TRP A 168 -6.15 31.34 -14.46
N VAL A 169 -6.03 31.14 -13.14
CA VAL A 169 -7.03 31.56 -12.14
C VAL A 169 -6.35 32.47 -11.14
N GLU A 170 -6.89 33.68 -11.01
CA GLU A 170 -6.35 34.74 -10.16
C GLU A 170 -6.10 34.22 -8.72
N PRO A 171 -4.84 34.29 -8.24
CA PRO A 171 -4.51 33.93 -6.88
C PRO A 171 -5.17 34.84 -5.85
N PRO A 172 -5.48 34.34 -4.63
CA PRO A 172 -6.01 35.16 -3.56
C PRO A 172 -5.05 36.29 -3.16
N HIS A 173 -5.55 37.53 -3.18
CA HIS A 173 -4.81 38.70 -2.73
C HIS A 173 -4.55 38.69 -1.22
N GLY A 174 -3.32 39.01 -0.80
CA GLY A 174 -2.98 39.16 0.61
C GLY A 174 -3.06 37.85 1.42
N ALA A 175 -2.99 36.69 0.75
CA ALA A 175 -2.99 35.42 1.43
C ALA A 175 -1.83 35.32 2.45
N PRO A 176 -2.09 34.80 3.67
CA PRO A 176 -1.03 34.60 4.66
C PRO A 176 0.09 33.73 4.12
N GLN A 177 1.32 33.98 4.56
CA GLN A 177 2.47 33.13 4.24
C GLN A 177 2.55 31.92 5.18
N PRO A 178 3.19 30.82 4.76
CA PRO A 178 3.49 29.71 5.67
C PRO A 178 4.30 30.22 6.87
N ARG A 179 3.96 29.73 8.06
CA ARG A 179 4.71 30.02 9.28
C ARG A 179 6.07 29.36 9.25
N TRP A 180 7.07 29.97 9.88
CA TRP A 180 8.38 29.35 9.98
C TRP A 180 8.34 28.19 10.99
N ILE A 181 8.91 27.04 10.63
CA ILE A 181 8.93 25.84 11.47
C ILE A 181 9.67 26.06 12.80
N GLY A 182 10.56 27.05 12.86
CA GLY A 182 11.31 27.41 14.06
C GLY A 182 10.55 28.31 15.04
N GLU A 183 9.33 28.77 14.70
CA GLU A 183 8.50 29.53 15.64
C GLU A 183 8.13 28.65 16.85
N PRO A 184 8.26 29.15 18.11
CA PRO A 184 8.00 28.34 19.31
C PRO A 184 6.59 27.73 19.34
N GLU A 185 5.59 28.46 18.85
CA GLU A 185 4.21 27.98 18.79
C GLU A 185 4.05 26.85 17.76
N VAL A 186 4.69 26.95 16.60
CA VAL A 186 4.71 25.89 15.59
C VAL A 186 5.40 24.64 16.13
N LEU A 187 6.56 24.79 16.77
CA LEU A 187 7.29 23.67 17.40
C LEU A 187 6.45 22.97 18.48
N ARG A 188 5.73 23.72 19.33
CA ARG A 188 4.81 23.15 20.32
C ARG A 188 3.70 22.33 19.67
N GLN A 189 3.11 22.84 18.60
CA GLN A 189 2.04 22.14 17.86
C GLN A 189 2.57 20.88 17.17
N ILE A 190 3.77 20.93 16.59
CA ILE A 190 4.45 19.76 16.00
C ILE A 190 4.77 18.72 17.07
N ALA A 191 5.30 19.15 18.22
CA ALA A 191 5.59 18.25 19.34
C ALA A 191 4.32 17.58 19.86
N PHE A 192 3.22 18.35 20.01
CA PHE A 192 1.93 17.81 20.39
C PHE A 192 1.41 16.79 19.36
N LEU A 193 1.47 17.11 18.07
CA LEU A 193 1.11 16.20 16.98
C LEU A 193 1.94 14.90 17.04
N PHE A 194 3.25 15.01 17.26
CA PHE A 194 4.14 13.86 17.37
C PHE A 194 3.77 12.97 18.58
N ILE A 195 3.53 13.57 19.76
CA ILE A 195 3.10 12.84 20.96
C ILE A 195 1.77 12.12 20.71
N VAL A 196 0.80 12.79 20.10
CA VAL A 196 -0.51 12.20 19.77
C VAL A 196 -0.35 11.06 18.77
N TRP A 197 0.42 11.26 17.71
CA TRP A 197 0.66 10.23 16.69
C TRP A 197 1.34 8.98 17.27
N VAL A 198 2.43 9.15 18.02
CA VAL A 198 3.12 8.04 18.69
C VAL A 198 2.22 7.38 19.73
N GLY A 199 1.50 8.16 20.53
CA GLY A 199 0.55 7.66 21.52
C GLY A 199 -0.55 6.80 20.90
N LEU A 200 -1.14 7.25 19.79
CA LEU A 200 -2.11 6.47 19.00
C LEU A 200 -1.48 5.19 18.44
N GLY A 201 -0.25 5.26 17.93
CA GLY A 201 0.50 4.11 17.46
C GLY A 201 0.67 3.05 18.53
N VAL A 202 1.13 3.44 19.73
CA VAL A 202 1.33 2.54 20.87
C VAL A 202 0.00 1.98 21.38
N ALA A 203 -1.03 2.82 21.50
CA ALA A 203 -2.34 2.42 22.00
C ALA A 203 -3.06 1.44 21.07
N LEU A 204 -2.92 1.63 19.75
CA LEU A 204 -3.64 0.88 18.73
C LEU A 204 -2.79 -0.14 17.98
N GLN A 205 -1.50 -0.33 18.34
CA GLN A 205 -0.58 -1.25 17.65
C GLN A 205 -1.11 -2.68 17.47
N LYS A 206 -1.93 -3.18 18.41
CA LYS A 206 -2.49 -4.54 18.35
C LYS A 206 -3.79 -4.61 17.55
N TRP A 207 -4.42 -3.48 17.25
CA TRP A 207 -5.76 -3.45 16.65
C TRP A 207 -5.78 -3.97 15.21
N PRO A 208 -4.86 -3.57 14.30
CA PRO A 208 -4.84 -4.14 12.94
C PRO A 208 -4.57 -5.65 12.92
N GLY A 209 -3.89 -6.19 13.94
CA GLY A 209 -3.71 -7.63 14.11
C GLY A 209 -4.95 -8.37 14.63
N ARG A 210 -5.84 -7.68 15.35
CA ARG A 210 -7.13 -8.22 15.83
C ARG A 210 -8.19 -8.18 14.74
N GLU A 211 -8.18 -7.14 13.92
CA GLU A 211 -9.14 -6.92 12.85
C GLU A 211 -8.41 -6.65 11.53
N LYS A 212 -8.04 -7.73 10.83
CA LYS A 212 -7.24 -7.62 9.59
C LYS A 212 -7.92 -6.73 8.54
N ARG A 213 -9.25 -6.69 8.50
CA ARG A 213 -10.02 -5.90 7.52
C ARG A 213 -9.74 -4.41 7.55
N ILE A 214 -9.29 -3.84 8.67
CA ILE A 214 -8.97 -2.41 8.73
C ILE A 214 -7.50 -2.13 8.39
N HIS A 215 -6.70 -3.14 8.07
CA HIS A 215 -5.26 -3.01 7.98
C HIS A 215 -4.81 -2.02 6.90
N TYR A 216 -5.43 -2.05 5.71
CA TYR A 216 -5.11 -1.09 4.67
C TYR A 216 -5.49 0.35 5.07
N ALA A 217 -6.72 0.56 5.55
CA ALA A 217 -7.17 1.87 6.01
C ALA A 217 -6.29 2.41 7.15
N TRP A 218 -5.95 1.58 8.13
CA TRP A 218 -5.04 1.95 9.21
C TRP A 218 -3.65 2.33 8.69
N HIS A 219 -3.05 1.48 7.85
CA HIS A 219 -1.74 1.74 7.24
C HIS A 219 -1.72 3.06 6.46
N LEU A 220 -2.78 3.35 5.71
CA LEU A 220 -2.96 4.59 4.98
C LEU A 220 -3.06 5.79 5.93
N PHE A 221 -4.08 5.84 6.78
CA PHE A 221 -4.37 7.04 7.57
C PHE A 221 -3.34 7.29 8.67
N TYR A 222 -2.82 6.24 9.31
CA TYR A 222 -1.80 6.39 10.35
C TYR A 222 -0.50 6.99 9.79
N TRP A 223 -0.17 6.72 8.53
CA TRP A 223 1.03 7.25 7.88
C TRP A 223 0.83 8.66 7.33
N PHE A 224 -0.27 8.91 6.61
CA PHE A 224 -0.46 10.14 5.85
C PHE A 224 -1.12 11.28 6.62
N LEU A 225 -2.06 11.01 7.53
CA LEU A 225 -2.78 12.09 8.27
C LEU A 225 -1.86 12.99 9.11
N PRO A 226 -0.80 12.48 9.78
CA PRO A 226 0.13 13.36 10.49
C PRO A 226 0.81 14.37 9.57
N VAL A 227 1.10 14.00 8.31
CA VAL A 227 1.71 14.92 7.34
C VAL A 227 0.72 15.99 6.90
N VAL A 228 -0.55 15.62 6.68
CA VAL A 228 -1.62 16.60 6.43
C VAL A 228 -1.73 17.58 7.60
N ALA A 229 -1.77 17.06 8.84
CA ALA A 229 -1.84 17.90 10.04
C ALA A 229 -0.63 18.83 10.15
N LEU A 230 0.58 18.34 9.85
CA LEU A 230 1.81 19.15 9.82
C LEU A 230 1.72 20.30 8.81
N GLN A 231 1.24 20.03 7.59
CA GLN A 231 1.03 21.07 6.57
C GLN A 231 0.02 22.13 7.03
N TRP A 232 -1.03 21.74 7.74
CA TRP A 232 -2.03 22.67 8.28
C TRP A 232 -1.56 23.45 9.49
N ILE A 233 -0.67 22.88 10.31
CA ILE A 233 0.05 23.63 11.34
C ILE A 233 0.89 24.71 10.65
N VAL A 234 1.69 24.36 9.65
CA VAL A 234 2.61 25.31 9.01
C VAL A 234 1.86 26.36 8.17
N ALA A 235 0.88 25.95 7.36
CA ALA A 235 0.31 26.79 6.31
C ALA A 235 -1.23 26.84 6.30
N GLY A 236 -1.92 26.40 7.36
CA GLY A 236 -3.39 26.30 7.38
C GLY A 236 -4.15 27.55 6.89
N PRO A 237 -3.83 28.78 7.35
CA PRO A 237 -4.47 30.00 6.86
C PRO A 237 -4.24 30.23 5.35
N MET A 238 -3.03 29.96 4.86
CA MET A 238 -2.69 30.05 3.44
C MET A 238 -3.47 29.01 2.63
N LEU A 239 -3.48 27.75 3.06
CA LEU A 239 -4.15 26.65 2.37
C LEU A 239 -5.67 26.88 2.27
N ARG A 240 -6.26 27.53 3.27
CA ARG A 240 -7.67 27.97 3.20
C ARG A 240 -7.88 29.05 2.15
N ALA A 241 -6.99 30.04 2.08
CA ALA A 241 -7.09 31.10 1.06
C ALA A 241 -6.94 30.53 -0.36
N TYR A 242 -6.04 29.56 -0.54
CA TYR A 242 -5.79 28.86 -1.80
C TYR A 242 -6.61 27.57 -1.94
N ALA A 243 -7.75 27.43 -1.24
CA ALA A 243 -8.51 26.18 -1.22
C ALA A 243 -8.88 25.70 -2.64
N PHE A 244 -9.27 26.62 -3.52
CA PHE A 244 -9.56 26.28 -4.92
C PHE A 244 -8.32 25.72 -5.64
N HIS A 245 -7.17 26.38 -5.50
CA HIS A 245 -5.90 25.97 -6.12
C HIS A 245 -5.37 24.64 -5.60
N VAL A 246 -5.75 24.25 -4.37
CA VAL A 246 -5.39 22.95 -3.77
C VAL A 246 -6.37 21.86 -4.18
N TRP A 247 -7.68 22.12 -4.05
CA TRP A 247 -8.69 21.08 -4.24
C TRP A 247 -8.93 20.73 -5.70
N VAL A 248 -8.82 21.67 -6.64
CA VAL A 248 -9.04 21.37 -8.06
C VAL A 248 -8.01 20.36 -8.59
N PRO A 249 -6.68 20.53 -8.41
CA PRO A 249 -5.71 19.53 -8.83
C PRO A 249 -5.88 18.20 -8.09
N THR A 250 -6.15 18.27 -6.77
CA THR A 250 -6.37 17.10 -5.92
C THR A 250 -7.53 16.23 -6.42
N LEU A 251 -8.68 16.84 -6.67
CA LEU A 251 -9.87 16.12 -7.09
C LEU A 251 -9.75 15.68 -8.55
N THR A 252 -9.19 16.52 -9.42
CA THR A 252 -9.06 16.20 -10.86
C THR A 252 -8.15 14.99 -11.06
N ILE A 253 -6.92 15.03 -10.54
CA ILE A 253 -5.96 13.93 -10.70
C ILE A 253 -6.39 12.74 -9.85
N GLY A 254 -6.84 12.95 -8.61
CA GLY A 254 -7.32 11.87 -7.74
C GLY A 254 -8.48 11.08 -8.36
N THR A 255 -9.48 11.76 -8.92
CA THR A 255 -10.60 11.10 -9.60
C THR A 255 -10.15 10.41 -10.89
N TYR A 256 -9.28 11.05 -11.69
CA TYR A 256 -8.73 10.42 -12.89
C TYR A 256 -8.02 9.10 -12.57
N LEU A 257 -7.15 9.10 -11.57
CA LEU A 257 -6.41 7.92 -11.14
C LEU A 257 -7.32 6.85 -10.55
N CYS A 258 -8.37 7.22 -9.81
CA CYS A 258 -9.40 6.25 -9.37
C CYS A 258 -10.04 5.52 -10.57
N LEU A 259 -10.33 6.24 -11.66
CA LEU A 259 -10.94 5.63 -12.85
C LEU A 259 -9.96 4.72 -13.60
N ALA A 260 -8.71 5.16 -13.73
CA ALA A 260 -7.64 4.38 -14.36
C ALA A 260 -7.31 3.12 -13.54
N ASP A 261 -7.21 3.26 -12.22
CA ASP A 261 -6.94 2.16 -11.30
C ASP A 261 -8.08 1.13 -11.25
N TRP A 262 -9.34 1.58 -11.26
CA TRP A 262 -10.48 0.67 -11.40
C TRP A 262 -10.35 -0.23 -12.64
N TYR A 263 -9.87 0.33 -13.76
CA TYR A 263 -9.60 -0.44 -14.97
C TYR A 263 -8.40 -1.39 -14.77
N ALA A 264 -7.31 -0.93 -14.16
CA ALA A 264 -6.11 -1.73 -13.92
C ALA A 264 -6.36 -2.93 -13.01
N ILE A 265 -7.09 -2.75 -11.91
CA ILE A 265 -7.49 -3.87 -11.02
C ILE A 265 -8.32 -4.88 -11.81
N ARG A 266 -9.24 -4.41 -12.66
CA ARG A 266 -10.06 -5.30 -13.51
C ARG A 266 -9.21 -6.08 -14.52
N GLN A 267 -8.10 -5.52 -15.00
CA GLN A 267 -7.14 -6.21 -15.87
C GLN A 267 -6.15 -7.10 -15.11
N GLY A 268 -6.20 -7.09 -13.77
CA GLY A 268 -5.31 -7.84 -12.90
C GLY A 268 -3.86 -7.37 -12.98
N ILE A 269 -3.62 -6.06 -13.13
CA ILE A 269 -2.25 -5.50 -13.11
C ILE A 269 -1.69 -5.52 -11.68
N TRP A 270 -2.55 -5.27 -10.70
CA TRP A 270 -2.34 -5.46 -9.27
C TRP A 270 -3.62 -5.97 -8.60
N PHE A 271 -3.48 -6.45 -7.38
CA PHE A 271 -4.59 -6.98 -6.58
C PHE A 271 -4.39 -6.70 -5.08
N PHE A 272 -5.49 -6.75 -4.34
CA PHE A 272 -5.54 -6.51 -2.89
C PHE A 272 -5.98 -7.77 -2.16
N ASP A 273 -5.44 -8.02 -0.96
CA ASP A 273 -5.91 -9.11 -0.10
C ASP A 273 -7.30 -8.75 0.47
N PRO A 274 -8.38 -9.49 0.13
CA PRO A 274 -9.72 -9.23 0.63
C PRO A 274 -9.85 -9.30 2.17
N LYS A 275 -8.89 -9.93 2.85
CA LYS A 275 -8.84 -10.02 4.31
C LYS A 275 -8.24 -8.77 4.97
N GLN A 276 -7.54 -7.93 4.20
CA GLN A 276 -6.81 -6.76 4.68
C GLN A 276 -7.45 -5.42 4.31
N ILE A 277 -8.53 -5.48 3.54
CA ILE A 277 -9.40 -4.35 3.19
C ILE A 277 -10.74 -4.46 3.94
N THR A 278 -11.42 -3.33 4.11
CA THR A 278 -12.68 -3.24 4.87
C THR A 278 -13.83 -4.00 4.19
N GLY A 279 -13.69 -4.23 2.88
CA GLY A 279 -14.68 -4.91 2.04
C GLY A 279 -15.59 -3.96 1.26
N MET A 280 -15.56 -2.65 1.56
CA MET A 280 -16.28 -1.67 0.76
C MET A 280 -15.53 -1.42 -0.56
N LYS A 281 -16.21 -1.64 -1.69
CA LYS A 281 -15.62 -1.51 -3.03
C LYS A 281 -16.43 -0.58 -3.92
N ILE A 282 -15.75 0.33 -4.60
CA ILE A 282 -16.30 1.21 -5.63
C ILE A 282 -16.49 0.39 -6.91
N GLY A 283 -17.72 0.40 -7.43
CA GLY A 283 -18.09 -0.41 -8.60
C GLY A 283 -17.86 -1.91 -8.40
N GLY A 284 -17.85 -2.40 -7.15
CA GLY A 284 -17.64 -3.81 -6.80
C GLY A 284 -16.20 -4.33 -6.96
N ILE A 285 -15.26 -3.49 -7.40
CA ILE A 285 -13.89 -3.91 -7.77
C ILE A 285 -12.84 -3.22 -6.90
N MET A 286 -12.76 -1.88 -6.97
CA MET A 286 -11.69 -1.09 -6.36
C MET A 286 -11.99 -0.84 -4.86
N PRO A 287 -11.08 -1.18 -3.94
CA PRO A 287 -11.24 -0.82 -2.53
C PRO A 287 -11.36 0.70 -2.36
N TRP A 288 -12.21 1.18 -1.45
CA TRP A 288 -12.31 2.62 -1.20
C TRP A 288 -11.01 3.20 -0.61
N GLU A 289 -10.24 2.36 0.08
CA GLU A 289 -8.93 2.70 0.61
C GLU A 289 -7.97 3.13 -0.50
N GLU A 290 -8.07 2.52 -1.68
CA GLU A 290 -7.28 2.87 -2.86
C GLU A 290 -7.70 4.24 -3.44
N ALA A 291 -9.00 4.50 -3.50
CA ALA A 291 -9.48 5.83 -3.86
C ALA A 291 -8.99 6.89 -2.86
N ALA A 292 -9.05 6.59 -1.56
CA ALA A 292 -8.54 7.48 -0.51
C ALA A 292 -7.03 7.72 -0.66
N PHE A 293 -6.26 6.70 -1.08
CA PHE A 293 -4.83 6.83 -1.39
C PHE A 293 -4.58 7.84 -2.51
N PHE A 294 -5.29 7.78 -3.64
CA PHE A 294 -5.12 8.76 -4.72
C PHE A 294 -5.50 10.18 -4.30
N TYR A 295 -6.57 10.35 -3.52
CA TYR A 295 -6.95 11.68 -3.05
C TYR A 295 -5.98 12.24 -2.02
N ILE A 296 -5.53 11.45 -1.04
CA ILE A 296 -4.63 11.96 0.01
C ILE A 296 -3.24 12.25 -0.53
N THR A 297 -2.70 11.43 -1.43
CA THR A 297 -1.41 11.69 -2.09
C THR A 297 -1.48 12.92 -2.99
N SER A 298 -2.55 13.08 -3.78
CA SER A 298 -2.75 14.28 -4.60
C SER A 298 -2.92 15.54 -3.73
N LEU A 299 -3.64 15.44 -2.62
CA LEU A 299 -3.79 16.52 -1.64
C LEU A 299 -2.45 16.93 -1.03
N LEU A 300 -1.64 15.96 -0.61
CA LEU A 300 -0.32 16.21 -0.03
C LEU A 300 0.62 16.89 -1.03
N VAL A 301 0.65 16.42 -2.28
CA VAL A 301 1.48 17.02 -3.34
C VAL A 301 1.03 18.43 -3.66
N SER A 302 -0.27 18.66 -3.87
CA SER A 302 -0.81 19.98 -4.21
C SER A 302 -0.53 21.00 -3.09
N GLN A 303 -0.76 20.62 -1.82
CA GLN A 303 -0.43 21.47 -0.68
C GLN A 303 1.08 21.73 -0.58
N THR A 304 1.93 20.70 -0.68
CA THR A 304 3.39 20.86 -0.53
C THR A 304 3.96 21.77 -1.63
N PHE A 305 3.54 21.55 -2.88
CA PHE A 305 3.96 22.37 -4.00
C PHE A 305 3.66 23.84 -3.75
N LEU A 306 2.44 24.15 -3.34
CA LEU A 306 2.03 25.52 -3.04
C LEU A 306 2.79 26.09 -1.82
N ILE A 307 2.95 25.34 -0.74
CA ILE A 307 3.67 25.77 0.47
C ILE A 307 5.11 26.15 0.16
N LEU A 308 5.79 25.36 -0.68
CA LEU A 308 7.21 25.55 -1.00
C LEU A 308 7.44 26.54 -2.15
N LEU A 309 6.42 26.83 -2.96
CA LEU A 309 6.54 27.79 -4.05
C LEU A 309 6.80 29.20 -3.51
N PRO A 310 7.78 29.97 -4.06
CA PRO A 310 8.00 31.34 -3.64
C PRO A 310 6.77 32.22 -3.80
N ALA A 311 6.60 33.19 -2.89
CA ALA A 311 5.42 34.06 -2.90
C ALA A 311 5.24 34.85 -4.19
N GLY A 312 6.33 35.20 -4.90
CA GLY A 312 6.26 35.89 -6.20
C GLY A 312 5.81 35.01 -7.37
N LEU A 313 5.69 33.70 -7.16
CA LEU A 313 5.24 32.71 -8.15
C LEU A 313 3.90 32.07 -7.78
N ARG A 314 3.33 32.43 -6.63
CA ARG A 314 2.00 32.06 -6.19
C ARG A 314 1.01 33.15 -6.54
#